data_AF-A0A8T3WE19-F1
#
_entry.id   AF-A0A8T3WE19-F1
#
_cell.length_a   1.000
_cell.length_b   1.000
_cell.length_c   1.000
_cell.angle_alpha   90.00
_cell.angle_beta   90.00
_cell.angle_gamma   90.00
#
_symmetry.space_group_name_H-M   'P 1'
#
loop_
_entity.id
_entity.type
_entity.pdbx_description
1 polymer ?
#
loop_
_entity_poly.entity_id
_entity_poly.type
_entity_poly.pdbx_seq_one_letter_code
_entity_poly.pdbx_strand_id
1 'polypeptide(L)' 'MTNIYKCFKCGKKIPTVNLEKRFVCQYCGSKIFFKPRTRVKKIKAE' A
#
# COMPACT_ATOMS: atom_id res chain seq x y z
N MET A 1 7.37 -13.76 1.80
CA MET A 1 6.22 -12.94 2.27
C MET A 1 6.17 -11.64 1.48
N THR A 2 5.37 -11.56 0.41
CA THR A 2 5.28 -10.37 -0.43
C THR A 2 4.32 -9.34 0.19
N ASN A 3 4.86 -8.37 0.92
CA ASN A 3 4.08 -7.26 1.46
C ASN A 3 3.57 -6.39 0.30
N ILE A 4 2.27 -6.08 0.30
CA ILE A 4 1.61 -5.27 -0.73
C ILE A 4 1.35 -3.89 -0.16
N TYR A 5 1.92 -2.86 -0.78
CA TYR A 5 1.64 -1.46 -0.48
C TYR A 5 0.54 -0.93 -1.39
N LYS A 6 -0.15 0.11 -0.94
CA LYS A 6 -1.18 0.79 -1.72
C LYS A 6 -0.77 2.23 -1.97
N CYS A 7 -0.90 2.67 -3.22
CA CYS A 7 -0.66 4.03 -3.65
C CYS A 7 -1.70 4.99 -3.03
N PHE A 8 -1.25 6.11 -2.44
CA PHE A 8 -2.17 7.07 -1.79
C PHE A 8 -3.09 7.78 -2.79
N LYS A 9 -2.57 8.19 -3.95
CA LYS A 9 -3.37 8.90 -4.97
C LYS A 9 -4.25 7.97 -5.81
N CYS A 10 -3.67 6.86 -6.28
CA CYS A 10 -4.28 6.00 -7.28
C CYS A 10 -4.94 4.75 -6.70
N GLY A 11 -4.73 4.44 -5.41
CA GLY A 11 -5.32 3.27 -4.76
C GLY A 11 -4.83 1.92 -5.31
N LYS A 12 -3.93 1.89 -6.30
CA LYS A 12 -3.41 0.64 -6.86
C LYS A 12 -2.49 -0.08 -5.87
N LYS A 13 -2.59 -1.40 -5.87
CA LYS A 13 -1.75 -2.30 -5.07
C LYS A 13 -0.41 -2.48 -5.79
N ILE A 14 0.67 -2.27 -5.06
CA ILE A 14 2.05 -2.35 -5.56
C ILE A 14 2.82 -3.30 -4.64
N PRO A 15 3.45 -4.35 -5.18
CA PRO A 15 4.27 -5.25 -4.38
C PRO A 15 5.55 -4.54 -3.91
N THR A 16 6.05 -4.88 -2.72
CA THR A 16 7.31 -4.35 -2.17
C THR A 16 8.51 -4.44 -3.11
N VAL A 17 8.59 -5.52 -3.87
CA VAL A 17 9.68 -5.77 -4.82
C VAL A 17 9.80 -4.65 -5.85
N ASN A 18 8.68 -4.00 -6.20
CA ASN A 18 8.68 -2.88 -7.13
C ASN A 18 9.09 -1.55 -6.47
N LEU A 19 8.88 -1.40 -5.15
CA LEU A 19 9.31 -0.23 -4.38
C LEU A 19 10.82 -0.20 -4.14
N GLU A 20 11.44 -1.36 -3.93
CA GLU A 20 12.90 -1.49 -3.75
C GLU A 20 13.66 -1.00 -4.99
N LYS A 21 13.11 -1.21 -6.19
CA LYS A 21 13.73 -0.77 -7.44
C LYS A 21 13.43 0.69 -7.78
N ARG A 22 12.19 1.15 -7.56
CA ARG A 22 11.75 2.53 -7.84
C ARG A 22 10.68 2.97 -6.85
N PHE A 23 10.97 4.02 -6.08
CA PHE A 23 10.05 4.63 -5.13
C PHE A 23 9.06 5.61 -5.80
N VAL A 24 8.57 5.28 -7.00
CA VAL A 24 7.64 6.11 -7.77
C VAL A 24 6.52 5.23 -8.30
N CYS A 25 5.27 5.65 -8.10
CA CYS A 25 4.13 4.90 -8.61
C CYS A 25 4.12 4.93 -10.14
N GLN A 26 4.16 3.76 -10.77
CA GLN A 26 4.13 3.60 -12.24
C GLN A 26 2.87 4.15 -12.93
N TYR A 27 1.81 4.41 -12.16
CA TYR A 27 0.51 4.82 -12.72
C TYR A 27 0.20 6.31 -12.57
N CYS A 28 0.74 6.96 -11.54
CA CYS A 28 0.38 8.36 -11.25
C CYS A 28 1.58 9.21 -10.79
N GLY A 29 2.79 8.66 -10.77
CA GLY A 29 3.99 9.38 -10.34
C GLY A 29 4.06 9.70 -8.84
N SER A 30 3.06 9.31 -8.04
CA SER A 30 3.07 9.59 -6.60
C SER A 30 4.16 8.80 -5.87
N LYS A 31 4.79 9.42 -4.88
CA LYS A 31 5.82 8.82 -4.01
C LYS A 31 5.26 8.37 -2.64
N ILE A 32 3.96 8.50 -2.41
CA ILE A 32 3.34 8.21 -1.12
C ILE A 32 2.62 6.86 -1.20
N PHE A 33 3.04 5.93 -0.35
CA PHE A 33 2.49 4.58 -0.24
C PHE A 33 2.13 4.27 1.20
N PHE A 34 1.07 3.50 1.40
CA PHE A 34 0.63 3.07 2.73
C PHE A 34 0.40 1.57 2.75
N LYS A 35 0.60 0.96 3.93
CA LYS A 35 0.33 -0.46 4.15
C LYS A 35 -1.17 -0.65 4.44
N PRO A 36 -1.94 -1.32 3.57
CA PRO A 36 -3.34 -1.59 3.85
C PRO A 36 -3.48 -2.54 5.03
N ARG A 37 -4.56 -2.38 5.80
CA ARG A 37 -4.89 -3.27 6.91
C ARG A 37 -5.28 -4.64 6.36
N THR A 38 -4.67 -5.71 6.84
CA THR A 38 -4.92 -7.09 6.36
C THR A 38 -6.08 -7.77 7.08
N ARG A 39 -6.36 -7.37 8.32
CA ARG A 39 -7.44 -7.95 9.14
C ARG A 39 -8.30 -6.85 9.73
N VAL A 40 -9.61 -7.04 9.66
CA VAL A 40 -10.57 -6.17 10.34
C VAL A 40 -10.59 -6.58 11.81
N LYS A 41 -10.21 -5.66 12.71
CA LYS A 41 -10.35 -5.87 14.15
C LYS A 41 -11.76 -5.43 14.55
N LYS A 42 -12.58 -6.36 15.04
CA LYS A 42 -13.87 -6.05 15.65
C LYS A 42 -13.62 -5.62 17.10
N ILE A 43 -14.05 -4.42 17.47
CA ILE A 43 -13.94 -3.86 18.81
C ILE A 43 -15.36 -3.65 19.31
N LYS A 44 -15.66 -4.06 20.55
CA LYS A 44 -16.95 -3.78 21.20
C LYS A 44 -16.91 -2.34 21.70
N ALA A 45 -17.99 -1.59 21.48
CA ALA A 45 -18.20 -0.34 22.20
C ALA A 45 -18.60 -0.71 23.64
N GLU A 46 -17.99 -0.06 24.64
CA GLU A 46 -18.39 -0.17 26.05
C GLU A 46 -19.80 0.39 26.26
#